data_AF-A0A6G4X385-F1
#
_entry.id   AF-A0A6G4X385-F1
#
_cell.length_a   1.000
_cell.length_b   1.000
_cell.length_c   1.000
_cell.angle_alpha   90.00
_cell.angle_beta   90.00
_cell.angle_gamma   90.00
#
_symmetry.space_group_name_H-M   'P 1'
#
loop_
_entity.id
_entity.type
_entity.pdbx_description
1 polymer ?
#
loop_
_entity_poly.entity_id
_entity_poly.type
_entity_poly.pdbx_seq_one_letter_code
_entity_poly.pdbx_strand_id
1 'polypeptide(L)'
;MLEVDPPLTKDGNGTVASPWRLGVDLGGLLSDAAGMGLRWDKSLEKLNVCLSRDTGNSLRFGADGCLYAPGGDTPVPEVCARPIESLPETGVVAAEALAGLHGPYSSPQQLEYCLAHQFDIIGFKVATSSDDVGVVADYWSHRITTGRTSLYVTQDIRQMNTSTIKSVYNYAGDTDDPVSYNQGDGNVDRGDRRGGWWGWLAPRYYQPLVAEFLDRIDGKSVALLECAPDPDLASYPEATAIIGAIRAVLQYCAQSWAMIGVRELESAQSVAGAGITPVMMPLRPESWGETGLPYPVADLTGAGVEWIILSHRYDDTVHAAYRDAGITVLLWGDSRHVTRARAEALGLRGGYGLDPLYYRGGIPGGSRYGYRTEYDPWEHRRVGTGQLTHRTDQGNVLSSGGYVRGRTEESEQGLILPAGFGADIGRASVLVGWECPLTNPDSYTITWDMKWNTLAEDSSARAKMGLLFGAETDAGPYAWPDDPEVNPSGFPTGQVTLYRAFQRQSGEIGLAKWPAPGASIEYLATASSPSVAAGFYNSYELVVAPDQITFTRTLTDGTQYSVTTGDSQYRGPYFWIEKEETFYGRPANRFAGKFRNITYLPSN
;
A
#
# COMPACT_ATOMS: atom_id res chain seq x y z
N MET A 1 27.44 16.57 62.58
CA MET A 1 27.41 15.78 61.33
C MET A 1 25.95 15.46 61.09
N LEU A 2 25.36 15.88 59.97
CA LEU A 2 23.98 15.53 59.67
C LEU A 2 23.95 14.08 59.20
N GLU A 3 23.27 13.20 59.91
CA GLU A 3 23.03 11.81 59.50
C GLU A 3 21.65 11.72 58.85
N VAL A 4 21.57 10.97 57.75
CA VAL A 4 20.31 10.68 57.05
C VAL A 4 20.31 9.21 56.69
N ASP A 5 19.16 8.57 56.87
CA ASP A 5 18.92 7.19 56.50
C ASP A 5 18.16 7.12 55.18
N PRO A 6 18.38 6.09 54.35
CA PRO A 6 17.57 5.87 53.15
C PRO A 6 16.06 5.90 53.48
N PRO A 7 15.23 6.47 52.59
CA PRO A 7 15.56 6.91 51.24
C PRO A 7 16.06 8.36 51.14
N LEU A 8 16.43 9.00 52.25
CA LEU A 8 16.97 10.37 52.20
C LEU A 8 18.44 10.35 51.75
N THR A 9 18.78 11.25 50.84
CA THR A 9 20.17 11.48 50.42
C THR A 9 20.64 12.83 50.95
N LYS A 10 21.94 12.94 51.25
CA LYS A 10 22.57 14.21 51.61
C LYS A 10 23.77 14.49 50.72
N ASP A 11 23.92 15.74 50.37
CA ASP A 11 25.11 16.31 49.74
C ASP A 11 25.53 17.59 50.46
N GLY A 12 26.78 18.02 50.30
CA GLY A 12 27.37 19.16 51.00
C GLY A 12 28.05 18.80 52.34
N ASN A 13 28.53 19.80 53.07
CA ASN A 13 29.24 19.60 54.35
C ASN A 13 28.78 20.52 55.49
N GLY A 14 27.77 21.36 55.25
CA GLY A 14 27.19 22.25 56.24
C GLY A 14 27.93 23.57 56.43
N THR A 15 28.93 23.87 55.61
CA THR A 15 29.57 25.19 55.57
C THR A 15 28.76 26.17 54.74
N VAL A 16 28.98 27.48 54.93
CA VAL A 16 28.29 28.53 54.16
C VAL A 16 28.52 28.37 52.65
N ALA A 17 29.71 27.90 52.25
CA ALA A 17 30.05 27.66 50.85
C ALA A 17 29.50 26.32 50.29
N SER A 18 29.14 25.37 51.16
CA SER A 18 28.59 24.06 50.79
C SER A 18 27.55 23.61 51.82
N PRO A 19 26.37 24.25 51.84
CA PRO A 19 25.31 23.92 52.77
C PRO A 19 24.82 22.49 52.51
N TRP A 20 24.27 21.84 53.54
CA TRP A 20 23.63 20.54 53.38
C TRP A 20 22.46 20.65 52.39
N ARG A 21 22.47 19.81 51.36
CA ARG A 21 21.37 19.60 50.42
C ARG A 21 20.78 18.23 50.71
N LEU A 22 19.51 18.22 51.05
CA LEU A 22 18.77 16.99 51.30
C LEU A 22 17.95 16.66 50.06
N GLY A 23 18.08 15.42 49.59
CA GLY A 23 17.30 14.85 48.50
C GLY A 23 16.52 13.62 48.98
N VAL A 24 15.62 13.17 48.13
CA VAL A 24 14.90 11.91 48.31
C VAL A 24 15.30 11.00 47.15
N ASP A 25 15.86 9.84 47.46
CA ASP A 25 16.02 8.76 46.49
C ASP A 25 14.65 8.14 46.22
N LEU A 26 14.02 8.59 45.13
CA LEU A 26 12.74 8.06 44.66
C LEU A 26 12.81 6.56 44.40
N GLY A 27 13.98 6.03 43.99
CA GLY A 27 14.18 4.61 43.75
C GLY A 27 14.02 3.79 45.03
N GLY A 28 14.68 4.20 46.11
CA GLY A 28 14.55 3.57 47.43
C GLY A 28 13.19 3.79 48.08
N LEU A 29 12.61 5.00 47.94
CA LEU A 29 11.29 5.31 48.51
C LEU A 29 10.18 4.47 47.87
N LEU A 30 10.20 4.34 46.54
CA LEU A 30 9.13 3.67 45.80
C LEU A 30 9.33 2.17 45.70
N SER A 31 10.55 1.65 45.85
CA SER A 31 10.77 0.19 45.98
C SER A 31 10.15 -0.35 47.26
N ASP A 32 10.20 0.39 48.36
CA ASP A 32 9.62 -0.02 49.65
C ASP A 32 8.10 0.16 49.69
N ALA A 33 7.57 1.13 48.95
CA ALA A 33 6.12 1.39 48.86
C ALA A 33 5.40 0.49 47.82
N ALA A 34 6.13 -0.08 46.85
CA ALA A 34 5.58 -0.96 45.84
C ALA A 34 5.27 -2.36 46.44
N GLY A 35 4.05 -2.54 46.92
CA GLY A 35 3.53 -3.86 47.30
C GLY A 35 3.32 -4.79 46.11
N MET A 36 2.81 -6.00 46.35
CA MET A 36 2.45 -6.94 45.28
C MET A 36 1.49 -6.30 44.28
N GLY A 37 1.85 -6.31 42.99
CA GLY A 37 1.07 -5.73 41.91
C GLY A 37 1.50 -4.31 41.50
N LEU A 38 2.43 -3.68 42.22
CA LEU A 38 3.09 -2.44 41.81
C LEU A 38 4.57 -2.72 41.51
N ARG A 39 5.10 -2.14 40.44
CA ARG A 39 6.51 -2.26 40.05
C ARG A 39 7.07 -0.89 39.74
N TRP A 40 8.08 -0.47 40.51
CA TRP A 40 8.87 0.71 40.14
C TRP A 40 9.77 0.38 38.95
N ASP A 41 9.64 1.13 37.86
CA ASP A 41 10.54 1.09 36.72
C ASP A 41 11.55 2.22 36.85
N LYS A 42 12.79 1.84 37.19
CA LYS A 42 13.89 2.77 37.39
C LYS A 42 14.34 3.43 36.08
N SER A 43 14.15 2.79 34.92
CA SER A 43 14.56 3.31 33.62
C SER A 43 13.61 4.39 33.10
N LEU A 44 12.31 4.26 33.42
CA LEU A 44 11.27 5.19 33.00
C LEU A 44 10.89 6.21 34.09
N GLU A 45 11.46 6.08 35.29
CA GLU A 45 11.10 6.83 36.50
C GLU A 45 9.57 6.83 36.77
N LYS A 46 8.93 5.67 36.62
CA LYS A 46 7.47 5.50 36.78
C LYS A 46 7.10 4.29 37.63
N LEU A 47 6.00 4.42 38.37
CA LEU A 47 5.38 3.32 39.10
C LEU A 47 4.34 2.65 38.19
N ASN A 48 4.56 1.38 37.85
CA ASN A 48 3.68 0.59 37.00
C ASN A 48 2.76 -0.30 37.86
N VAL A 49 1.57 -0.60 37.35
CA VAL A 49 0.65 -1.58 37.93
C VAL A 49 0.69 -2.84 37.06
N CYS A 50 0.81 -4.02 37.68
CA CYS A 50 0.70 -5.31 37.00
C CYS A 50 -0.77 -5.77 37.02
N LEU A 51 -1.43 -5.79 35.85
CA LEU A 51 -2.74 -6.42 35.70
C LEU A 51 -2.56 -7.94 35.54
N SER A 52 -3.29 -8.73 36.32
CA SER A 52 -3.22 -10.19 36.23
C SER A 52 -3.64 -10.68 34.84
N ARG A 53 -2.94 -11.71 34.34
CA ARG A 53 -3.28 -12.43 33.09
C ARG A 53 -4.07 -13.72 33.35
N ASP A 54 -4.44 -13.98 34.61
CA ASP A 54 -5.20 -15.17 34.97
C ASP A 54 -6.56 -15.17 34.26
N THR A 55 -6.99 -16.35 33.82
CA THR A 55 -8.28 -16.54 33.15
C THR A 55 -9.42 -16.01 34.01
N GLY A 56 -10.27 -15.15 33.44
CA GLY A 56 -11.41 -14.54 34.12
C GLY A 56 -11.12 -13.21 34.81
N ASN A 57 -9.88 -12.70 34.78
CA ASN A 57 -9.61 -11.33 35.20
C ASN A 57 -10.28 -10.33 34.25
N SER A 58 -11.13 -9.46 34.77
CA SER A 58 -11.80 -8.39 34.00
C SER A 58 -11.25 -6.99 34.30
N LEU A 59 -10.27 -6.88 35.20
CA LEU A 59 -9.70 -5.61 35.62
C LEU A 59 -8.94 -4.95 34.45
N ARG A 60 -9.30 -3.70 34.16
CA ARG A 60 -8.67 -2.85 33.14
C ARG A 60 -8.53 -1.41 33.65
N PHE A 61 -7.78 -0.57 32.95
CA PHE A 61 -7.82 0.87 33.20
C PHE A 61 -9.09 1.47 32.60
N GLY A 62 -9.83 2.26 33.39
CA GLY A 62 -10.96 3.04 32.94
C GLY A 62 -10.52 4.25 32.11
N ALA A 63 -11.48 4.87 31.42
CA ALA A 63 -11.25 6.08 30.63
C ALA A 63 -10.75 7.29 31.47
N ASP A 64 -10.90 7.22 32.79
CA ASP A 64 -10.40 8.18 33.77
C ASP A 64 -9.00 7.83 34.32
N GLY A 65 -8.38 6.75 33.82
CA GLY A 65 -7.08 6.26 34.28
C GLY A 65 -7.13 5.50 35.62
N CYS A 66 -8.31 5.25 36.19
CA CYS A 66 -8.49 4.44 37.40
C CYS A 66 -8.61 2.95 37.08
N LEU A 67 -8.41 2.08 38.08
CA LEU A 67 -8.67 0.66 37.92
C LEU A 67 -10.19 0.40 37.86
N TYR A 68 -10.64 -0.26 36.81
CA TYR A 68 -12.03 -0.56 36.51
C TYR A 68 -12.23 -2.07 36.36
N ALA A 69 -13.10 -2.64 37.19
CA ALA A 69 -13.55 -4.02 37.07
C ALA A 69 -15.03 -4.03 36.63
N PRO A 70 -15.36 -4.36 35.36
CA PRO A 70 -16.73 -4.58 34.96
C PRO A 70 -17.23 -5.84 35.69
N GLY A 71 -18.04 -5.66 36.72
CA GLY A 71 -18.59 -6.78 37.49
C GLY A 71 -19.69 -7.53 36.74
N GLY A 72 -19.68 -8.86 36.82
CA GLY A 72 -20.86 -9.74 36.66
C GLY A 72 -20.77 -10.79 35.55
N ASP A 73 -21.42 -11.94 35.81
CA ASP A 73 -21.70 -13.08 34.90
C ASP A 73 -22.64 -12.72 33.73
N THR A 74 -22.70 -11.44 33.35
CA THR A 74 -23.36 -11.02 32.12
C THR A 74 -22.36 -11.28 31.01
N PRO A 75 -22.76 -11.82 29.85
CA PRO A 75 -21.88 -11.83 28.69
C PRO A 75 -21.42 -10.39 28.50
N VAL A 76 -20.16 -10.13 28.80
CA VAL A 76 -19.48 -8.98 28.23
C VAL A 76 -19.77 -9.14 26.75
N PRO A 77 -20.43 -8.20 26.05
CA PRO A 77 -20.45 -8.29 24.61
C PRO A 77 -18.99 -8.41 24.27
N GLU A 78 -18.58 -9.58 23.79
CA GLU A 78 -17.24 -9.88 23.33
C GLU A 78 -16.87 -8.66 22.51
N VAL A 79 -16.04 -7.79 23.10
CA VAL A 79 -15.80 -6.47 22.55
C VAL A 79 -15.30 -6.77 21.15
N CYS A 80 -15.75 -6.04 20.14
CA CYS A 80 -15.33 -6.24 18.75
C CYS A 80 -13.80 -6.15 18.52
N ALA A 81 -13.00 -6.09 19.59
CA ALA A 81 -11.58 -6.29 19.64
C ALA A 81 -11.20 -7.66 19.04
N ARG A 82 -10.44 -7.59 17.96
CA ARG A 82 -9.76 -8.67 17.26
C ARG A 82 -8.33 -8.74 17.79
N PRO A 83 -8.04 -9.60 18.79
CA PRO A 83 -6.67 -9.79 19.23
C PRO A 83 -5.83 -10.48 18.15
N ILE A 84 -4.50 -10.41 18.25
CA ILE A 84 -3.56 -11.01 17.29
C ILE A 84 -3.83 -12.52 17.13
N GLU A 85 -4.19 -13.20 18.21
CA GLU A 85 -4.50 -14.63 18.23
C GLU A 85 -5.82 -14.98 17.50
N SER A 86 -6.68 -13.99 17.25
CA SER A 86 -7.93 -14.17 16.49
C SER A 86 -7.76 -14.04 14.99
N LEU A 87 -6.57 -13.65 14.51
CA LEU A 87 -6.32 -13.53 13.08
C LEU A 87 -6.56 -14.88 12.38
N PRO A 88 -7.16 -14.91 11.17
CA PRO A 88 -7.39 -16.14 10.41
C PRO A 88 -6.15 -16.99 10.23
N GLU A 89 -6.25 -18.32 10.30
CA GLU A 89 -5.11 -19.22 10.16
C GLU A 89 -4.37 -19.09 8.83
N THR A 90 -5.12 -18.78 7.77
CA THR A 90 -4.67 -18.46 6.42
C THR A 90 -5.55 -17.38 5.83
N GLY A 91 -5.09 -16.72 4.77
CA GLY A 91 -5.88 -15.70 4.07
C GLY A 91 -5.99 -14.35 4.79
N VAL A 92 -5.08 -14.05 5.72
CA VAL A 92 -4.98 -12.72 6.34
C VAL A 92 -4.81 -11.65 5.26
N VAL A 93 -5.63 -10.59 5.35
CA VAL A 93 -5.56 -9.42 4.47
C VAL A 93 -5.07 -8.22 5.28
N ALA A 94 -3.80 -7.87 5.08
CA ALA A 94 -3.13 -6.80 5.80
C ALA A 94 -2.89 -5.57 4.90
N ALA A 95 -3.23 -4.39 5.41
CA ALA A 95 -3.10 -3.11 4.71
C ALA A 95 -1.73 -2.49 4.95
N GLU A 96 -0.93 -2.32 3.91
CA GLU A 96 0.31 -1.55 3.97
C GLU A 96 0.04 -0.05 3.85
N ALA A 97 0.68 0.76 4.68
CA ALA A 97 0.59 2.23 4.60
C ALA A 97 -0.85 2.74 4.58
N LEU A 98 -1.71 2.16 5.42
CA LEU A 98 -3.15 2.39 5.42
C LEU A 98 -3.80 2.07 4.06
N ALA A 99 -3.50 0.95 3.39
CA ALA A 99 -4.02 0.68 2.04
C ALA A 99 -3.66 1.81 1.08
N GLY A 100 -2.36 2.10 1.04
CA GLY A 100 -1.81 3.31 0.46
C GLY A 100 -2.09 3.55 -1.03
N LEU A 101 -2.68 2.64 -1.80
CA LEU A 101 -3.14 2.94 -3.17
C LEU A 101 -4.43 3.77 -3.21
N HIS A 102 -5.18 3.84 -2.10
CA HIS A 102 -6.50 4.46 -2.03
C HIS A 102 -6.51 5.83 -1.33
N GLY A 103 -5.42 6.18 -0.65
CA GLY A 103 -5.35 7.44 0.09
C GLY A 103 -3.96 7.75 0.64
N PRO A 104 -3.79 8.94 1.23
CA PRO A 104 -2.52 9.35 1.84
C PRO A 104 -2.11 8.44 3.00
N TYR A 105 -0.81 8.13 3.08
CA TYR A 105 -0.24 7.14 4.00
C TYR A 105 -0.33 7.47 5.50
N SER A 106 -0.66 8.72 5.87
CA SER A 106 -0.88 9.15 7.27
C SER A 106 -2.27 9.74 7.50
N SER A 107 -3.22 9.54 6.60
CA SER A 107 -4.55 10.14 6.70
C SER A 107 -5.47 9.39 7.68
N PRO A 108 -6.15 10.10 8.61
CA PRO A 108 -7.20 9.50 9.43
C PRO A 108 -8.38 8.95 8.60
N GLN A 109 -8.70 9.58 7.47
CA GLN A 109 -9.76 9.09 6.57
C GLN A 109 -9.39 7.73 5.96
N GLN A 110 -8.10 7.53 5.72
CA GLN A 110 -7.62 6.26 5.21
C GLN A 110 -7.61 5.17 6.28
N LEU A 111 -7.43 5.53 7.55
CA LEU A 111 -7.70 4.62 8.67
C LEU A 111 -9.19 4.20 8.69
N GLU A 112 -10.12 5.15 8.51
CA GLU A 112 -11.55 4.83 8.41
C GLU A 112 -11.86 3.89 7.25
N TYR A 113 -11.25 4.11 6.08
CA TYR A 113 -11.36 3.22 4.93
C TYR A 113 -10.96 1.79 5.31
N CYS A 114 -9.80 1.63 5.95
CA CYS A 114 -9.32 0.32 6.38
C CYS A 114 -10.28 -0.38 7.38
N LEU A 115 -10.82 0.38 8.34
CA LEU A 115 -11.79 -0.14 9.32
C LEU A 115 -13.13 -0.50 8.67
N ALA A 116 -13.63 0.33 7.75
CA ALA A 116 -14.88 0.10 7.02
C ALA A 116 -14.81 -1.16 6.16
N HIS A 117 -13.64 -1.42 5.55
CA HIS A 117 -13.38 -2.65 4.80
C HIS A 117 -12.93 -3.82 5.69
N GLN A 118 -12.84 -3.65 7.01
CA GLN A 118 -12.52 -4.71 7.97
C GLN A 118 -11.23 -5.47 7.60
N PHE A 119 -10.16 -4.77 7.22
CA PHE A 119 -8.86 -5.43 7.03
C PHE A 119 -8.38 -6.03 8.36
N ASP A 120 -7.71 -7.17 8.29
CA ASP A 120 -7.33 -7.94 9.48
C ASP A 120 -6.20 -7.26 10.25
N ILE A 121 -5.26 -6.68 9.50
CA ILE A 121 -4.14 -5.88 10.02
C ILE A 121 -4.13 -4.53 9.30
N ILE A 122 -3.93 -3.44 10.04
CA ILE A 122 -3.75 -2.09 9.53
C ILE A 122 -2.33 -1.62 9.84
N GLY A 123 -1.48 -1.59 8.83
CA GLY A 123 -0.11 -1.13 8.91
C GLY A 123 0.04 0.36 8.63
N PHE A 124 0.77 1.06 9.49
CA PHE A 124 1.13 2.47 9.29
C PHE A 124 2.51 2.77 9.87
N LYS A 125 3.15 3.78 9.28
CA LYS A 125 4.54 4.15 9.58
C LYS A 125 4.57 4.99 10.85
N VAL A 126 5.51 4.70 11.73
CA VAL A 126 5.62 5.37 13.03
C VAL A 126 7.02 5.92 13.24
N ALA A 127 7.07 7.20 13.57
CA ALA A 127 8.26 7.87 14.07
C ALA A 127 8.03 8.32 15.52
N THR A 128 9.11 8.70 16.19
CA THR A 128 9.05 9.29 17.53
C THR A 128 9.38 10.79 17.46
N SER A 129 8.61 11.62 18.13
CA SER A 129 8.82 13.07 18.27
C SER A 129 9.92 13.40 19.30
N SER A 130 10.28 14.69 19.43
CA SER A 130 11.31 15.12 20.38
C SER A 130 10.93 14.96 21.86
N ASP A 131 9.63 14.79 22.15
CA ASP A 131 9.06 14.57 23.49
C ASP A 131 8.54 13.13 23.67
N ASP A 132 9.15 12.19 22.92
CA ASP A 132 8.94 10.74 23.01
C ASP A 132 7.50 10.30 22.79
N VAL A 133 6.78 10.98 21.90
CA VAL A 133 5.40 10.62 21.48
C VAL A 133 5.44 10.01 20.08
N GLY A 134 4.70 8.91 19.89
CA GLY A 134 4.55 8.26 18.59
C GLY A 134 3.74 9.11 17.62
N VAL A 135 4.26 9.28 16.40
CA VAL A 135 3.69 10.09 15.33
C VAL A 135 3.51 9.20 14.10
N VAL A 136 2.34 9.27 13.47
CA VAL A 136 2.11 8.56 12.21
C VAL A 136 2.86 9.31 11.11
N ALA A 137 3.73 8.64 10.37
CA ALA A 137 4.53 9.23 9.29
C ALA A 137 3.98 8.83 7.91
N ASP A 138 4.25 9.63 6.88
CA ASP A 138 3.90 9.24 5.50
C ASP A 138 4.82 8.13 4.96
N TYR A 139 6.11 8.15 5.34
CA TYR A 139 7.14 7.25 4.79
C TYR A 139 8.14 6.84 5.86
N TRP A 140 8.91 5.79 5.55
CA TRP A 140 10.04 5.30 6.37
C TRP A 140 11.21 6.28 6.47
N SER A 141 11.19 7.42 5.77
CA SER A 141 12.14 8.51 5.98
C SER A 141 11.90 9.27 7.29
N HIS A 142 10.76 9.04 7.95
CA HIS A 142 10.39 9.62 9.26
C HIS A 142 10.48 11.16 9.29
N ARG A 143 10.13 11.78 8.17
CA ARG A 143 10.12 13.23 7.95
C ARG A 143 8.72 13.72 7.60
N ILE A 144 8.43 14.93 8.04
CA ILE A 144 7.29 15.71 7.56
C ILE A 144 7.80 16.63 6.45
N THR A 145 7.27 16.45 5.23
CA THR A 145 7.87 17.01 4.01
C THR A 145 7.21 18.33 3.58
N THR A 146 8.02 19.32 3.22
CA THR A 146 7.56 20.55 2.56
C THR A 146 6.99 20.26 1.19
N GLY A 147 5.84 20.84 0.87
CA GLY A 147 5.12 20.57 -0.38
C GLY A 147 3.95 19.61 -0.19
N ARG A 148 3.89 18.93 0.95
CA ARG A 148 2.72 18.14 1.38
C ARG A 148 2.01 18.77 2.56
N THR A 149 2.77 19.48 3.40
CA THR A 149 2.28 20.03 4.66
C THR A 149 2.36 21.56 4.71
N SER A 150 1.89 22.15 5.81
CA SER A 150 2.01 23.57 6.15
C SER A 150 3.42 23.99 6.61
N LEU A 151 4.38 23.06 6.67
CA LEU A 151 5.76 23.39 7.03
C LEU A 151 6.47 24.20 5.93
N TYR A 152 7.39 25.07 6.37
CA TYR A 152 8.28 25.83 5.48
C TYR A 152 9.56 25.07 5.11
N VAL A 153 10.00 24.12 5.94
CA VAL A 153 11.18 23.28 5.73
C VAL A 153 10.84 21.82 6.04
N THR A 154 11.31 20.88 5.22
CA THR A 154 11.16 19.44 5.50
C THR A 154 11.90 19.13 6.79
N GLN A 155 11.22 18.50 7.74
CA GLN A 155 11.73 18.35 9.10
C GLN A 155 11.71 16.88 9.52
N ASP A 156 12.79 16.45 10.18
CA ASP A 156 12.82 15.17 10.91
C ASP A 156 11.84 15.24 12.08
N ILE A 157 10.95 14.26 12.20
CA ILE A 157 9.90 14.23 13.22
C ILE A 157 10.49 14.30 14.63
N ARG A 158 11.67 13.73 14.88
CA ARG A 158 12.34 13.73 16.18
C ARG A 158 12.83 15.10 16.63
N GLN A 159 12.90 16.05 15.71
CA GLN A 159 13.30 17.43 16.00
C GLN A 159 12.08 18.32 16.28
N MET A 160 10.87 17.75 16.22
CA MET A 160 9.62 18.44 16.45
C MET A 160 8.96 17.89 17.71
N ASN A 161 8.47 18.79 18.56
CA ASN A 161 7.63 18.38 19.69
C ASN A 161 6.20 18.09 19.22
N THR A 162 5.47 17.36 20.05
CA THR A 162 4.10 16.93 19.74
C THR A 162 3.16 18.10 19.45
N SER A 163 3.30 19.24 20.15
CA SER A 163 2.45 20.40 19.92
C SER A 163 2.67 21.02 18.54
N THR A 164 3.92 21.08 18.08
CA THR A 164 4.26 21.53 16.71
C THR A 164 3.67 20.56 15.70
N ILE A 165 3.87 19.25 15.89
CA ILE A 165 3.36 18.21 14.98
C ILE A 165 1.84 18.29 14.86
N LYS A 166 1.13 18.40 15.98
CA LYS A 166 -0.34 18.54 16.00
C LYS A 166 -0.84 19.80 15.29
N SER A 167 -0.01 20.84 15.19
CA SER A 167 -0.31 22.05 14.41
C SER A 167 -0.02 21.90 12.92
N VAL A 168 0.73 20.86 12.51
CA VAL A 168 1.02 20.61 11.11
C VAL A 168 -0.23 20.11 10.40
N TYR A 169 -0.48 20.73 9.25
CA TYR A 169 -1.63 20.48 8.42
C TYR A 169 -1.18 19.92 7.07
N ASN A 170 -1.81 18.83 6.63
CA ASN A 170 -1.52 18.12 5.39
C ASN A 170 -2.49 18.54 4.28
N TYR A 171 -1.93 18.97 3.14
CA TYR A 171 -2.64 19.33 1.91
C TYR A 171 -2.69 18.15 0.94
N ALA A 172 -3.27 17.03 1.39
CA ALA A 172 -3.41 15.82 0.57
C ALA A 172 -4.19 16.06 -0.72
N GLY A 173 -5.31 16.76 -0.61
CA GLY A 173 -6.21 17.07 -1.72
C GLY A 173 -7.24 18.13 -1.34
N ASP A 174 -8.15 18.39 -2.27
CA ASP A 174 -9.38 19.14 -2.01
C ASP A 174 -10.55 18.16 -1.86
N THR A 175 -11.48 18.45 -0.95
CA THR A 175 -12.67 17.61 -0.68
C THR A 175 -13.67 17.62 -1.83
N ASP A 176 -13.60 18.64 -2.68
CA ASP A 176 -14.60 18.92 -3.72
C ASP A 176 -14.04 18.55 -5.10
N ASP A 177 -14.83 17.83 -5.90
CA ASP A 177 -14.53 17.49 -7.30
C ASP A 177 -14.63 18.76 -8.18
N PRO A 178 -13.61 19.11 -8.99
CA PRO A 178 -13.53 20.41 -9.67
C PRO A 178 -14.50 20.59 -10.86
N VAL A 179 -15.55 19.77 -10.99
CA VAL A 179 -16.65 20.07 -11.93
C VAL A 179 -17.30 21.43 -11.62
N SER A 180 -17.12 21.97 -10.40
CA SER A 180 -17.56 23.31 -9.99
C SER A 180 -16.54 24.44 -10.23
N TYR A 181 -15.32 24.15 -10.70
CA TYR A 181 -14.25 25.15 -10.74
C TYR A 181 -14.03 25.73 -12.15
N ASN A 182 -14.43 27.00 -12.31
CA ASN A 182 -14.20 27.83 -13.49
C ASN A 182 -12.99 28.74 -13.26
N GLN A 183 -11.91 28.50 -14.02
CA GLN A 183 -10.66 29.22 -13.91
C GLN A 183 -10.65 30.42 -14.86
N GLY A 184 -11.11 31.58 -14.39
CA GLY A 184 -10.79 32.84 -15.07
C GLY A 184 -9.28 33.06 -15.09
N ASP A 185 -8.74 33.46 -16.23
CA ASP A 185 -7.31 33.67 -16.48
C ASP A 185 -6.66 34.61 -15.43
N GLY A 186 -5.89 34.04 -14.51
CA GLY A 186 -5.12 34.79 -13.54
C GLY A 186 -4.14 33.89 -12.79
N ASN A 187 -2.90 34.37 -12.59
CA ASN A 187 -1.88 33.73 -11.77
C ASN A 187 -2.44 33.27 -10.43
N VAL A 188 -2.51 31.96 -10.21
CA VAL A 188 -3.10 31.41 -8.99
C VAL A 188 -2.05 31.24 -7.90
N ASP A 189 -2.45 31.66 -6.70
CA ASP A 189 -1.65 31.74 -5.48
C ASP A 189 -1.16 30.35 -5.00
N ARG A 190 -0.16 30.30 -4.12
CA ARG A 190 0.37 29.05 -3.51
C ARG A 190 -0.70 28.20 -2.80
N GLY A 191 -1.87 28.79 -2.51
CA GLY A 191 -3.06 28.12 -1.97
C GLY A 191 -3.90 27.34 -3.00
N ASP A 192 -3.65 27.49 -4.31
CA ASP A 192 -4.39 26.81 -5.38
C ASP A 192 -3.64 25.56 -5.87
N ARG A 193 -3.54 24.54 -5.01
CA ARG A 193 -2.89 23.26 -5.37
C ARG A 193 -3.77 22.32 -6.19
N ARG A 194 -4.93 22.77 -6.71
CA ARG A 194 -5.77 22.07 -7.71
C ARG A 194 -5.78 20.54 -7.56
N GLY A 195 -6.22 20.06 -6.39
CA GLY A 195 -6.24 18.63 -6.05
C GLY A 195 -5.10 18.14 -5.13
N GLY A 196 -4.23 19.01 -4.59
CA GLY A 196 -3.20 18.61 -3.61
C GLY A 196 -2.12 17.65 -4.14
N TRP A 197 -1.32 17.06 -3.25
CA TRP A 197 -0.21 16.16 -3.65
C TRP A 197 -0.68 14.74 -3.97
N TRP A 198 -1.80 14.31 -3.39
CA TRP A 198 -2.42 13.01 -3.63
C TRP A 198 -3.39 13.04 -4.81
N GLY A 199 -4.26 14.05 -4.85
CA GLY A 199 -5.36 14.16 -5.81
C GLY A 199 -6.67 14.61 -5.15
N TRP A 200 -7.72 14.71 -5.96
CA TRP A 200 -9.07 15.08 -5.52
C TRP A 200 -9.65 14.03 -4.55
N LEU A 201 -10.65 14.43 -3.76
CA LEU A 201 -11.34 13.57 -2.79
C LEU A 201 -10.45 13.03 -1.66
N ALA A 202 -9.24 13.58 -1.48
CA ALA A 202 -8.41 13.34 -0.31
C ALA A 202 -8.51 14.55 0.63
N PRO A 203 -9.35 14.49 1.69
CA PRO A 203 -9.53 15.62 2.58
C PRO A 203 -8.21 16.01 3.25
N ARG A 204 -8.09 17.30 3.54
CA ARG A 204 -6.98 17.82 4.33
C ARG A 204 -7.11 17.34 5.78
N TYR A 205 -5.99 17.12 6.45
CA TYR A 205 -5.97 16.58 7.82
C TYR A 205 -4.78 17.11 8.62
N TYR A 206 -4.92 17.15 9.95
CA TYR A 206 -3.79 17.42 10.84
C TYR A 206 -2.95 16.15 11.01
N GLN A 207 -1.63 16.31 11.17
CA GLN A 207 -0.74 15.17 11.38
C GLN A 207 -1.20 14.36 12.60
N PRO A 208 -1.53 13.07 12.44
CA PRO A 208 -2.02 12.27 13.56
C PRO A 208 -0.89 11.73 14.42
N LEU A 209 -1.20 11.57 15.70
CA LEU A 209 -0.37 10.79 16.63
C LEU A 209 -0.79 9.32 16.61
N VAL A 210 0.13 8.44 16.99
CA VAL A 210 -0.15 6.99 17.10
C VAL A 210 -1.28 6.72 18.07
N ALA A 211 -1.30 7.44 19.20
CA ALA A 211 -2.37 7.39 20.19
C ALA A 211 -3.77 7.57 19.57
N GLU A 212 -3.91 8.51 18.63
CA GLU A 212 -5.20 8.81 17.99
C GLU A 212 -5.63 7.70 17.03
N PHE A 213 -4.66 7.05 16.37
CA PHE A 213 -4.94 5.89 15.54
C PHE A 213 -5.32 4.68 16.38
N LEU A 214 -4.61 4.41 17.47
CA LEU A 214 -4.93 3.33 18.39
C LEU A 214 -6.32 3.52 19.02
N ASP A 215 -6.64 4.74 19.48
CA ASP A 215 -7.99 5.10 19.98
C ASP A 215 -9.09 4.80 18.95
N ARG A 216 -8.81 5.06 17.68
CA ARG A 216 -9.80 4.86 16.61
C ARG A 216 -9.95 3.39 16.21
N ILE A 217 -8.83 2.67 16.13
CA ILE A 217 -8.80 1.23 15.87
C ILE A 217 -9.55 0.51 16.99
N ASP A 218 -9.23 0.79 18.26
CA ASP A 218 -9.94 0.26 19.43
C ASP A 218 -10.12 -1.26 19.36
N GLY A 219 -9.07 -1.96 18.95
CA GLY A 219 -9.07 -3.41 18.69
C GLY A 219 -9.90 -3.90 17.50
N LYS A 220 -10.66 -3.07 16.76
CA LYS A 220 -11.49 -3.54 15.62
C LYS A 220 -10.69 -4.20 14.50
N SER A 221 -9.37 -3.99 14.50
CA SER A 221 -8.37 -4.61 13.64
C SER A 221 -7.04 -4.66 14.40
N VAL A 222 -6.10 -5.51 13.96
CA VAL A 222 -4.75 -5.52 14.53
C VAL A 222 -3.96 -4.33 13.97
N ALA A 223 -3.40 -3.50 14.84
CA ALA A 223 -2.55 -2.38 14.45
C ALA A 223 -1.11 -2.87 14.23
N LEU A 224 -0.51 -2.58 13.07
CA LEU A 224 0.92 -2.81 12.82
C LEU A 224 1.64 -1.46 12.74
N LEU A 225 2.40 -1.14 13.79
CA LEU A 225 3.18 0.09 13.90
C LEU A 225 4.56 -0.14 13.27
N GLU A 226 4.73 0.23 12.01
CA GLU A 226 6.00 0.06 11.28
C GLU A 226 7.01 1.11 11.76
N CYS A 227 7.98 0.69 12.58
CA CYS A 227 8.93 1.59 13.23
C CYS A 227 10.34 1.51 12.64
N ALA A 228 10.53 0.88 11.48
CA ALA A 228 11.85 0.60 10.92
C ALA A 228 12.33 1.72 9.96
N PRO A 229 13.12 2.73 10.43
CA PRO A 229 13.54 3.90 9.63
C PRO A 229 14.46 3.51 8.48
N ASP A 230 14.10 3.81 7.23
CA ASP A 230 14.94 3.48 6.06
C ASP A 230 16.38 3.99 6.28
N PRO A 231 17.40 3.11 6.25
CA PRO A 231 18.73 3.44 6.73
C PRO A 231 19.42 4.51 5.86
N ASP A 232 19.01 4.65 4.60
CA ASP A 232 19.56 5.64 3.68
C ASP A 232 18.84 7.00 3.81
N LEU A 233 17.61 7.01 4.32
CA LEU A 233 16.76 8.20 4.38
C LEU A 233 16.62 8.80 5.80
N ALA A 234 16.82 7.98 6.83
CA ALA A 234 16.68 8.33 8.23
C ALA A 234 17.96 7.99 9.01
N SER A 235 18.69 9.02 9.43
CA SER A 235 20.04 8.92 10.00
C SER A 235 20.05 8.64 11.50
N TYR A 236 19.29 7.64 11.98
CA TYR A 236 19.22 7.36 13.41
C TYR A 236 18.86 5.91 13.77
N PRO A 237 19.21 5.45 14.99
CA PRO A 237 18.97 4.07 15.40
C PRO A 237 17.48 3.74 15.48
N GLU A 238 17.11 2.53 15.05
CA GLU A 238 15.73 2.04 15.15
C GLU A 238 15.22 2.03 16.60
N ALA A 239 16.10 1.78 17.56
CA ALA A 239 15.79 1.86 18.99
C ALA A 239 15.17 3.20 19.43
N THR A 240 15.47 4.32 18.74
CA THR A 240 14.80 5.60 19.00
C THR A 240 13.42 5.69 18.33
N ALA A 241 13.22 5.04 17.18
CA ALA A 241 11.96 5.06 16.46
C ALA A 241 10.84 4.36 17.24
N ILE A 242 11.16 3.27 17.96
CA ILE A 242 10.18 2.45 18.68
C ILE A 242 9.67 3.07 20.00
N ILE A 243 10.35 4.07 20.56
CA ILE A 243 10.02 4.64 21.89
C ILE A 243 8.57 5.14 21.94
N GLY A 244 8.20 6.00 20.98
CA GLY A 244 6.88 6.57 20.88
C GLY A 244 5.79 5.53 20.58
N ALA A 245 6.12 4.48 19.82
CA ALA A 245 5.21 3.37 19.54
C ALA A 245 4.93 2.53 20.78
N ILE A 246 5.97 2.09 21.50
CA ILE A 246 5.85 1.34 22.75
C ILE A 246 5.04 2.14 23.76
N ARG A 247 5.39 3.42 23.97
CA ARG A 247 4.65 4.30 24.88
C ARG A 247 3.16 4.38 24.54
N ALA A 248 2.82 4.57 23.26
CA ALA A 248 1.43 4.67 22.83
C ALA A 248 0.66 3.37 23.06
N VAL A 249 1.25 2.21 22.71
CA VAL A 249 0.63 0.90 22.93
C VAL A 249 0.38 0.63 24.41
N LEU A 250 1.37 0.91 25.28
CA LEU A 250 1.23 0.76 26.72
C LEU A 250 0.17 1.71 27.31
N GLN A 251 0.11 2.96 26.83
CA GLN A 251 -0.88 3.94 27.27
C GLN A 251 -2.31 3.53 26.92
N TYR A 252 -2.52 2.91 25.76
CA TYR A 252 -3.83 2.46 25.29
C TYR A 252 -4.16 1.01 25.66
N CYS A 253 -3.28 0.34 26.41
CA CYS A 253 -3.43 -1.08 26.73
C CYS A 253 -3.68 -1.95 25.48
N ALA A 254 -3.00 -1.62 24.38
CA ALA A 254 -3.23 -2.20 23.06
C ALA A 254 -2.42 -3.48 22.79
N GLN A 255 -1.69 -4.01 23.78
CA GLN A 255 -0.72 -5.10 23.60
C GLN A 255 -1.30 -6.35 22.94
N SER A 256 -2.59 -6.66 23.16
CA SER A 256 -3.23 -7.84 22.57
C SER A 256 -3.64 -7.68 21.11
N TRP A 257 -3.64 -6.46 20.57
CA TRP A 257 -4.07 -6.16 19.19
C TRP A 257 -3.14 -5.17 18.48
N ALA A 258 -1.97 -4.87 19.03
CA ALA A 258 -0.95 -4.04 18.41
C ALA A 258 0.38 -4.80 18.28
N MET A 259 0.98 -4.69 17.10
CA MET A 259 2.27 -5.25 16.74
C MET A 259 3.22 -4.10 16.40
N ILE A 260 4.51 -4.24 16.70
CA ILE A 260 5.53 -3.26 16.31
C ILE A 260 6.51 -3.90 15.31
N GLY A 261 6.57 -3.31 14.12
CA GLY A 261 7.45 -3.72 13.04
C GLY A 261 8.85 -3.14 13.19
N VAL A 262 9.88 -3.99 13.17
CA VAL A 262 11.29 -3.65 13.42
C VAL A 262 12.22 -4.42 12.47
N ARG A 263 13.48 -3.99 12.34
CA ARG A 263 14.54 -4.66 11.59
C ARG A 263 15.66 -5.20 12.48
N GLU A 264 15.93 -4.55 13.60
CA GLU A 264 16.99 -4.93 14.50
C GLU A 264 16.47 -5.93 15.53
N LEU A 265 17.19 -7.04 15.73
CA LEU A 265 16.85 -8.05 16.74
C LEU A 265 16.79 -7.46 18.15
N GLU A 266 17.66 -6.51 18.48
CA GLU A 266 17.66 -5.81 19.77
C GLU A 266 16.38 -4.98 19.98
N SER A 267 15.89 -4.33 18.91
CA SER A 267 14.61 -3.61 18.91
C SER A 267 13.44 -4.59 19.09
N ALA A 268 13.48 -5.76 18.43
CA ALA A 268 12.47 -6.80 18.61
C ALA A 268 12.41 -7.31 20.05
N GLN A 269 13.56 -7.54 20.68
CA GLN A 269 13.65 -7.91 22.10
C GLN A 269 13.11 -6.82 23.02
N SER A 270 13.34 -5.55 22.71
CA SER A 270 12.81 -4.41 23.47
C SER A 270 11.27 -4.34 23.38
N VAL A 271 10.72 -4.55 22.18
CA VAL A 271 9.28 -4.65 21.94
C VAL A 271 8.67 -5.83 22.73
N ALA A 272 9.28 -7.01 22.62
CA ALA A 272 8.84 -8.19 23.37
C ALA A 272 8.92 -7.99 24.89
N GLY A 273 9.97 -7.32 25.38
CA GLY A 273 10.15 -6.97 26.79
C GLY A 273 9.07 -6.02 27.32
N ALA A 274 8.47 -5.20 26.46
CA ALA A 274 7.30 -4.38 26.77
C ALA A 274 5.97 -5.17 26.72
N GLY A 275 6.01 -6.47 26.42
CA GLY A 275 4.84 -7.34 26.29
C GLY A 275 4.04 -7.09 25.01
N ILE A 276 4.67 -6.57 23.96
CA ILE A 276 4.07 -6.28 22.66
C ILE A 276 4.65 -7.29 21.66
N THR A 277 3.86 -7.73 20.68
CA THR A 277 4.33 -8.67 19.64
C THR A 277 5.26 -7.97 18.66
N PRO A 278 6.56 -8.35 18.57
CA PRO A 278 7.46 -7.85 17.54
C PRO A 278 7.18 -8.53 16.19
N VAL A 279 7.34 -7.77 15.11
CA VAL A 279 7.29 -8.28 13.73
C VAL A 279 8.56 -7.88 13.02
N MET A 280 9.29 -8.85 12.47
CA MET A 280 10.49 -8.55 11.70
C MET A 280 10.11 -8.08 10.29
N MET A 281 10.68 -6.96 9.86
CA MET A 281 10.39 -6.31 8.57
C MET A 281 11.70 -5.98 7.84
N PRO A 282 12.44 -6.98 7.31
CA PRO A 282 13.69 -6.73 6.59
C PRO A 282 13.51 -5.79 5.39
N LEU A 283 14.62 -5.19 4.95
CA LEU A 283 14.62 -4.41 3.72
C LEU A 283 14.20 -5.29 2.53
N ARG A 284 13.51 -4.67 1.58
CA ARG A 284 13.15 -5.36 0.34
C ARG A 284 14.44 -5.65 -0.44
N PRO A 285 14.63 -6.88 -0.95
CA PRO A 285 15.73 -7.19 -1.86
C PRO A 285 15.77 -6.26 -3.08
N GLU A 286 16.97 -5.92 -3.51
CA GLU A 286 17.18 -5.12 -4.73
C GLU A 286 16.81 -5.91 -5.99
N SER A 287 17.05 -7.22 -5.97
CA SER A 287 16.83 -8.17 -7.05
C SER A 287 15.65 -9.11 -6.79
N TRP A 288 15.05 -9.61 -7.86
CA TRP A 288 14.08 -10.70 -7.84
C TRP A 288 14.76 -12.06 -7.62
N GLY A 289 14.11 -12.94 -6.86
CA GLY A 289 14.59 -14.30 -6.62
C GLY A 289 15.72 -14.38 -5.59
N GLU A 290 15.78 -13.42 -4.65
CA GLU A 290 16.79 -13.43 -3.58
C GLU A 290 16.65 -14.70 -2.72
N THR A 291 17.75 -15.44 -2.53
CA THR A 291 17.76 -16.73 -1.81
C THR A 291 18.38 -16.64 -0.42
N GLY A 292 19.08 -15.54 -0.12
CA GLY A 292 19.65 -15.27 1.19
C GLY A 292 18.56 -14.98 2.22
N LEU A 293 18.64 -15.67 3.36
CA LEU A 293 17.80 -15.35 4.52
C LEU A 293 18.21 -13.97 5.07
N PRO A 294 17.28 -13.01 5.22
CA PRO A 294 17.61 -11.72 5.85
C PRO A 294 18.07 -11.88 7.31
N TYR A 295 17.57 -12.90 8.00
CA TYR A 295 17.99 -13.29 9.34
C TYR A 295 18.12 -14.81 9.44
N PRO A 296 19.17 -15.35 10.06
CA PRO A 296 19.19 -16.76 10.40
C PRO A 296 17.94 -17.15 11.22
N VAL A 297 17.29 -18.25 10.86
CA VAL A 297 16.08 -18.74 11.56
C VAL A 297 16.33 -18.94 13.06
N ALA A 298 17.52 -19.42 13.42
CA ALA A 298 17.91 -19.63 14.82
C ALA A 298 17.95 -18.32 15.64
N ASP A 299 18.31 -17.20 15.00
CA ASP A 299 18.38 -15.91 15.69
C ASP A 299 16.98 -15.36 15.98
N LEU A 300 16.04 -15.49 15.03
CA LEU A 300 14.65 -15.07 15.23
C LEU A 300 13.98 -15.90 16.33
N THR A 301 14.08 -17.22 16.23
CA THR A 301 13.48 -18.15 17.21
C THR A 301 14.12 -17.99 18.59
N GLY A 302 15.45 -17.81 18.66
CA GLY A 302 16.17 -17.53 19.91
C GLY A 302 15.78 -16.20 20.56
N ALA A 303 15.36 -15.21 19.77
CA ALA A 303 14.84 -13.93 20.24
C ALA A 303 13.34 -13.96 20.58
N GLY A 304 12.65 -15.09 20.42
CA GLY A 304 11.21 -15.21 20.66
C GLY A 304 10.35 -14.49 19.61
N VAL A 305 10.89 -14.25 18.42
CA VAL A 305 10.15 -13.65 17.31
C VAL A 305 9.31 -14.72 16.62
N GLU A 306 8.02 -14.46 16.50
CA GLU A 306 7.04 -15.37 15.89
C GLU A 306 6.47 -14.85 14.56
N TRP A 307 6.79 -13.60 14.17
CA TRP A 307 6.22 -12.94 13.00
C TRP A 307 7.27 -12.29 12.12
N ILE A 308 7.13 -12.46 10.80
CA ILE A 308 7.95 -11.80 9.79
C ILE A 308 7.10 -11.38 8.58
N ILE A 309 7.39 -10.21 8.04
CA ILE A 309 6.82 -9.69 6.80
C ILE A 309 7.91 -9.71 5.74
N LEU A 310 7.76 -10.55 4.70
CA LEU A 310 8.79 -10.78 3.70
C LEU A 310 8.36 -10.31 2.32
N SER A 311 9.24 -9.57 1.65
CA SER A 311 9.03 -9.10 0.28
C SER A 311 8.78 -10.25 -0.68
N HIS A 312 7.81 -10.08 -1.58
CA HIS A 312 7.57 -10.96 -2.73
C HIS A 312 8.77 -11.12 -3.66
N ARG A 313 9.83 -10.31 -3.52
CA ARG A 313 11.08 -10.46 -4.27
C ARG A 313 11.98 -11.60 -3.78
N TYR A 314 11.78 -12.09 -2.56
CA TYR A 314 12.49 -13.29 -2.10
C TYR A 314 12.00 -14.53 -2.85
N ASP A 315 12.90 -15.51 -3.02
CA ASP A 315 12.57 -16.83 -3.55
C ASP A 315 11.62 -17.60 -2.62
N ASP A 316 10.88 -18.55 -3.18
CA ASP A 316 9.94 -19.39 -2.43
C ASP A 316 10.64 -20.20 -1.33
N THR A 317 11.91 -20.57 -1.51
CA THR A 317 12.70 -21.30 -0.52
C THR A 317 12.93 -20.49 0.75
N VAL A 318 13.06 -19.16 0.67
CA VAL A 318 13.20 -18.26 1.83
C VAL A 318 11.90 -18.23 2.64
N HIS A 319 10.77 -18.08 1.96
CA HIS A 319 9.45 -18.08 2.59
C HIS A 319 9.16 -19.42 3.27
N ALA A 320 9.46 -20.53 2.58
CA ALA A 320 9.31 -21.88 3.12
C ALA A 320 10.20 -22.09 4.36
N ALA A 321 11.44 -21.61 4.35
CA ALA A 321 12.36 -21.78 5.48
C ALA A 321 11.82 -21.16 6.79
N TYR A 322 11.23 -19.96 6.74
CA TYR A 322 10.62 -19.34 7.93
C TYR A 322 9.32 -20.03 8.34
N ARG A 323 8.45 -20.36 7.38
CA ARG A 323 7.21 -21.11 7.64
C ARG A 323 7.49 -22.45 8.32
N ASP A 324 8.45 -23.21 7.79
CA ASP A 324 8.82 -24.55 8.29
C ASP A 324 9.45 -24.50 9.69
N ALA A 325 9.99 -23.33 10.06
CA ALA A 325 10.47 -23.05 11.41
C ALA A 325 9.35 -22.62 12.39
N GLY A 326 8.09 -22.58 11.95
CA GLY A 326 6.95 -22.16 12.76
C GLY A 326 6.79 -20.64 12.90
N ILE A 327 7.56 -19.85 12.13
CA ILE A 327 7.41 -18.39 12.11
C ILE A 327 6.24 -18.04 11.18
N THR A 328 5.37 -17.16 11.64
CA THR A 328 4.24 -16.65 10.87
C THR A 328 4.72 -15.67 9.81
N VAL A 329 4.50 -15.99 8.54
CA VAL A 329 4.95 -15.18 7.40
C VAL A 329 3.75 -14.48 6.73
N LEU A 330 3.86 -13.17 6.55
CA LEU A 330 3.01 -12.41 5.62
C LEU A 330 3.81 -12.03 4.37
N LEU A 331 3.22 -12.26 3.20
CA LEU A 331 3.84 -11.92 1.91
C LEU A 331 3.64 -10.43 1.62
N TRP A 332 4.73 -9.67 1.63
CA TRP A 332 4.77 -8.24 1.34
C TRP A 332 4.85 -7.99 -0.16
N GLY A 333 3.72 -7.66 -0.77
CA GLY A 333 3.51 -7.78 -2.20
C GLY A 333 2.91 -6.57 -2.90
N ASP A 334 2.74 -6.71 -4.21
CA ASP A 334 2.17 -5.75 -5.16
C ASP A 334 0.62 -5.76 -5.20
N SER A 335 -0.02 -6.32 -4.18
CA SER A 335 -1.49 -6.43 -4.02
C SER A 335 -2.21 -7.28 -5.06
N ARG A 336 -1.48 -7.99 -5.94
CA ARG A 336 -2.05 -8.81 -7.01
C ARG A 336 -2.66 -10.13 -6.53
N HIS A 337 -3.65 -10.65 -7.25
CA HIS A 337 -4.21 -11.97 -7.01
C HIS A 337 -3.20 -13.09 -7.28
N VAL A 338 -2.27 -12.93 -8.23
CA VAL A 338 -1.18 -13.90 -8.44
C VAL A 338 -0.28 -14.00 -7.20
N THR A 339 -0.05 -12.88 -6.52
CA THR A 339 0.72 -12.82 -5.28
C THR A 339 -0.06 -13.48 -4.14
N ARG A 340 -1.39 -13.30 -4.08
CA ARG A 340 -2.25 -14.05 -3.15
C ARG A 340 -2.18 -15.55 -3.40
N ALA A 341 -2.35 -16.00 -4.65
CA ALA A 341 -2.31 -17.40 -5.01
C ALA A 341 -0.95 -18.03 -4.65
N ARG A 342 0.14 -17.27 -4.81
CA ARG A 342 1.48 -17.68 -4.33
C ARG A 342 1.52 -17.83 -2.81
N ALA A 343 1.00 -16.87 -2.05
CA ALA A 343 0.96 -16.97 -0.58
C ALA A 343 0.17 -18.20 -0.11
N GLU A 344 -0.98 -18.47 -0.74
CA GLU A 344 -1.81 -19.65 -0.47
C GLU A 344 -1.09 -20.95 -0.82
N ALA A 345 -0.43 -21.03 -2.00
CA ALA A 345 0.33 -22.20 -2.43
C ALA A 345 1.53 -22.49 -1.52
N LEU A 346 2.15 -21.46 -0.97
CA LEU A 346 3.23 -21.57 0.01
C LEU A 346 2.72 -21.80 1.44
N GLY A 347 1.41 -21.82 1.69
CA GLY A 347 0.87 -22.00 3.04
C GLY A 347 1.27 -20.87 4.01
N LEU A 348 1.45 -19.64 3.50
CA LEU A 348 1.74 -18.47 4.32
C LEU A 348 0.46 -17.96 4.98
N ARG A 349 0.60 -17.11 6.00
CA ARG A 349 -0.53 -16.60 6.78
C ARG A 349 -1.46 -15.69 5.97
N GLY A 350 -0.90 -14.97 5.00
CA GLY A 350 -1.64 -14.03 4.17
C GLY A 350 -0.74 -13.05 3.45
N GLY A 351 -1.31 -11.92 3.02
CA GLY A 351 -0.60 -10.88 2.28
C GLY A 351 -0.68 -9.53 2.95
N TYR A 352 0.34 -8.72 2.69
CA TYR A 352 0.49 -7.35 3.15
C TYR A 352 0.80 -6.46 1.94
N GLY A 353 -0.08 -5.52 1.63
CA GLY A 353 0.03 -4.73 0.40
C GLY A 353 -0.78 -3.44 0.41
N LEU A 354 -0.53 -2.59 -0.59
CA LEU A 354 -1.07 -1.24 -0.68
C LEU A 354 -2.53 -1.19 -1.18
N ASP A 355 -3.02 -2.23 -1.86
CA ASP A 355 -4.42 -2.42 -2.23
C ASP A 355 -4.96 -3.75 -1.65
N PRO A 356 -5.15 -3.83 -0.33
CA PRO A 356 -5.65 -5.02 0.35
C PRO A 356 -7.08 -5.37 -0.09
N LEU A 357 -7.86 -4.40 -0.59
CA LEU A 357 -9.20 -4.64 -1.07
C LEU A 357 -9.19 -5.44 -2.37
N TYR A 358 -8.35 -5.06 -3.33
CA TYR A 358 -8.13 -5.85 -4.54
C TYR A 358 -7.52 -7.21 -4.20
N TYR A 359 -6.46 -7.25 -3.38
CA TYR A 359 -5.80 -8.49 -2.95
C TYR A 359 -6.79 -9.52 -2.37
N ARG A 360 -7.75 -9.06 -1.55
CA ARG A 360 -8.81 -9.90 -0.96
C ARG A 360 -9.68 -10.62 -1.99
N GLY A 361 -9.74 -10.14 -3.23
CA GLY A 361 -10.59 -10.72 -4.27
C GLY A 361 -12.07 -10.34 -4.10
N GLY A 362 -12.80 -10.35 -5.20
CA GLY A 362 -14.26 -10.24 -5.17
C GLY A 362 -14.88 -11.57 -4.74
N ILE A 363 -15.98 -11.53 -3.97
CA ILE A 363 -16.78 -12.74 -3.70
C ILE A 363 -17.42 -13.18 -5.03
N PRO A 364 -17.14 -14.41 -5.53
CA PRO A 364 -17.83 -14.93 -6.71
C PRO A 364 -19.35 -14.95 -6.47
N GLY A 365 -20.13 -14.37 -7.38
CA GLY A 365 -21.60 -14.45 -7.31
C GLY A 365 -22.34 -13.30 -6.62
N GLY A 366 -21.67 -12.17 -6.35
CA GLY A 366 -22.35 -10.94 -5.96
C GLY A 366 -22.41 -10.74 -4.45
N SER A 367 -21.66 -9.74 -4.02
CA SER A 367 -21.97 -9.02 -2.80
C SER A 367 -21.87 -7.54 -3.12
N ARG A 368 -22.79 -6.75 -2.58
CA ARG A 368 -22.80 -5.28 -2.60
C ARG A 368 -21.56 -4.63 -1.97
N TYR A 369 -20.61 -5.44 -1.46
CA TYR A 369 -19.41 -5.05 -0.73
C TYR A 369 -18.10 -5.60 -1.34
N GLY A 370 -18.12 -6.21 -2.53
CA GLY A 370 -16.89 -6.52 -3.27
C GLY A 370 -16.36 -5.29 -4.01
N TYR A 371 -15.06 -5.20 -4.31
CA TYR A 371 -14.49 -4.05 -5.04
C TYR A 371 -15.08 -3.82 -6.44
N ARG A 372 -15.80 -4.79 -6.98
CA ARG A 372 -16.46 -4.71 -8.29
C ARG A 372 -17.70 -3.81 -8.32
N THR A 373 -18.09 -3.24 -7.18
CA THR A 373 -19.13 -2.21 -7.12
C THR A 373 -18.56 -0.80 -7.30
N GLU A 374 -17.25 -0.66 -7.51
CA GLU A 374 -16.65 0.62 -7.85
C GLU A 374 -16.96 0.99 -9.31
N TYR A 375 -17.40 2.23 -9.53
CA TYR A 375 -17.58 2.83 -10.86
C TYR A 375 -16.22 3.06 -11.54
N ASP A 376 -16.25 3.33 -12.87
CA ASP A 376 -15.05 3.72 -13.64
C ASP A 376 -14.28 4.78 -12.84
N PRO A 377 -13.06 4.45 -12.36
CA PRO A 377 -12.35 5.32 -11.44
C PRO A 377 -11.96 6.65 -12.09
N TRP A 378 -11.96 6.74 -13.42
CA TRP A 378 -11.62 7.95 -14.16
C TRP A 378 -12.77 8.93 -14.32
N GLU A 379 -14.03 8.46 -14.25
CA GLU A 379 -15.18 9.35 -14.06
C GLU A 379 -14.99 10.13 -12.74
N HIS A 380 -14.51 9.45 -11.70
CA HIS A 380 -14.22 10.01 -10.38
C HIS A 380 -12.78 10.48 -10.19
N ARG A 381 -11.95 10.46 -11.24
CA ARG A 381 -10.57 10.96 -11.27
C ARG A 381 -9.65 10.41 -10.17
N ARG A 382 -9.85 9.14 -9.79
CA ARG A 382 -9.05 8.43 -8.79
C ARG A 382 -8.36 7.20 -9.40
N VAL A 383 -7.44 6.61 -8.65
CA VAL A 383 -6.95 5.26 -8.94
C VAL A 383 -8.07 4.30 -8.58
N GLY A 384 -8.47 3.42 -9.50
CA GLY A 384 -9.46 2.38 -9.19
C GLY A 384 -8.85 1.26 -8.38
N THR A 385 -9.68 0.55 -7.61
CA THR A 385 -9.25 -0.71 -6.99
C THR A 385 -8.69 -1.65 -8.05
N GLY A 386 -7.50 -2.20 -7.80
CA GLY A 386 -6.78 -3.06 -8.72
C GLY A 386 -6.21 -2.37 -9.97
N GLN A 387 -6.26 -1.04 -10.07
CA GLN A 387 -5.60 -0.32 -11.17
C GLN A 387 -4.08 -0.32 -10.93
N LEU A 388 -3.40 -1.30 -11.52
CA LEU A 388 -1.97 -1.54 -11.33
C LEU A 388 -1.16 -1.36 -12.63
N THR A 389 -0.07 -0.61 -12.54
CA THR A 389 0.97 -0.41 -13.56
C THR A 389 2.27 -1.04 -13.08
N HIS A 390 3.28 -1.22 -13.94
CA HIS A 390 4.60 -1.70 -13.49
C HIS A 390 5.20 -0.87 -12.35
N ARG A 391 4.91 0.45 -12.28
CA ARG A 391 5.43 1.32 -11.23
C ARG A 391 4.71 1.09 -9.92
N THR A 392 3.38 1.06 -9.95
CA THR A 392 2.58 0.82 -8.75
C THR A 392 2.79 -0.59 -8.22
N ASP A 393 3.09 -1.58 -9.08
CA ASP A 393 3.52 -2.92 -8.67
C ASP A 393 4.81 -2.87 -7.84
N GLN A 394 5.73 -2.00 -8.22
CA GLN A 394 6.99 -1.78 -7.49
C GLN A 394 6.80 -0.90 -6.24
N GLY A 395 5.56 -0.61 -5.84
CA GLY A 395 5.25 0.26 -4.71
C GLY A 395 5.36 1.76 -5.01
N ASN A 396 5.63 2.14 -6.27
CA ASN A 396 5.59 3.53 -6.70
C ASN A 396 4.15 3.95 -6.99
N VAL A 397 3.40 4.23 -5.92
CA VAL A 397 1.99 4.64 -5.99
C VAL A 397 1.80 5.92 -6.80
N LEU A 398 2.76 6.83 -6.73
CA LEU A 398 2.83 8.02 -7.57
C LEU A 398 4.16 7.98 -8.32
N SER A 399 4.12 7.74 -9.61
CA SER A 399 5.26 8.11 -10.46
C SER A 399 5.56 9.60 -10.27
N SER A 400 6.81 10.03 -10.44
CA SER A 400 7.21 11.45 -10.40
C SER A 400 6.40 12.37 -11.34
N GLY A 401 5.66 11.80 -12.31
CA GLY A 401 4.75 12.52 -13.20
C GLY A 401 3.25 12.38 -12.91
N GLY A 402 2.83 11.66 -11.86
CA GLY A 402 1.43 11.56 -11.44
C GLY A 402 0.46 11.13 -12.55
N TYR A 403 0.81 10.10 -13.35
CA TYR A 403 0.15 9.77 -14.62
C TYR A 403 -1.27 9.17 -14.56
N VAL A 404 -2.05 9.46 -13.53
CA VAL A 404 -3.48 9.12 -13.49
C VAL A 404 -4.26 10.39 -13.17
N ARG A 405 -4.18 11.37 -14.08
CA ARG A 405 -5.00 12.59 -13.99
C ARG A 405 -6.03 12.57 -15.11
N GLY A 406 -7.31 12.47 -14.73
CA GLY A 406 -8.40 12.97 -15.57
C GLY A 406 -8.34 14.51 -15.60
N ARG A 407 -8.68 15.14 -16.73
CA ARG A 407 -8.83 16.60 -16.78
C ARG A 407 -10.18 17.00 -16.15
N THR A 408 -10.30 18.29 -15.80
CA THR A 408 -11.47 18.90 -15.16
C THR A 408 -12.71 18.94 -16.05
N GLU A 409 -12.53 18.90 -17.38
CA GLU A 409 -13.64 18.83 -18.34
C GLU A 409 -14.09 17.38 -18.52
N GLU A 410 -15.40 17.13 -18.47
CA GLU A 410 -16.02 15.81 -18.67
C GLU A 410 -15.63 15.20 -20.02
N SER A 411 -15.64 16.01 -21.09
CA SER A 411 -15.16 15.63 -22.43
C SER A 411 -13.70 15.17 -22.44
N GLU A 412 -12.93 15.56 -21.42
CA GLU A 412 -11.52 15.26 -21.25
C GLU A 412 -11.22 14.39 -20.00
N GLN A 413 -12.18 13.62 -19.50
CA GLN A 413 -11.91 12.54 -18.54
C GLN A 413 -11.23 11.33 -19.21
N GLY A 414 -10.53 10.52 -18.41
CA GLY A 414 -9.82 9.31 -18.83
C GLY A 414 -8.37 9.18 -18.35
N LEU A 415 -7.84 7.96 -18.41
CA LEU A 415 -6.45 7.62 -18.13
C LEU A 415 -5.52 8.11 -19.25
N ILE A 416 -4.53 8.93 -18.90
CA ILE A 416 -3.51 9.40 -19.84
C ILE A 416 -2.25 8.54 -19.69
N LEU A 417 -1.84 7.90 -20.79
CA LEU A 417 -0.55 7.24 -20.89
C LEU A 417 0.44 8.17 -21.60
N PRO A 418 1.37 8.83 -20.87
CA PRO A 418 2.25 9.87 -21.39
C PRO A 418 3.28 9.31 -22.37
N ALA A 419 3.83 10.14 -23.25
CA ALA A 419 5.00 9.77 -24.05
C ALA A 419 6.13 9.20 -23.16
N GLY A 420 6.77 8.10 -23.57
CA GLY A 420 7.76 7.37 -22.76
C GLY A 420 7.15 6.44 -21.71
N PHE A 421 5.84 6.15 -21.79
CA PHE A 421 5.19 5.20 -20.89
C PHE A 421 5.86 3.82 -21.01
N GLY A 422 6.28 3.30 -19.87
CA GLY A 422 7.01 2.03 -19.79
C GLY A 422 8.49 2.10 -20.07
N ALA A 423 9.09 3.29 -20.02
CA ALA A 423 10.54 3.47 -20.04
C ALA A 423 11.22 2.75 -21.22
N ASP A 424 10.57 2.83 -22.39
CA ASP A 424 11.04 2.22 -23.64
C ASP A 424 11.13 0.67 -23.59
N ILE A 425 10.43 0.04 -22.64
CA ILE A 425 10.26 -1.41 -22.52
C ILE A 425 9.00 -1.86 -23.25
N GLY A 426 9.04 -3.07 -23.80
CA GLY A 426 7.90 -3.66 -24.51
C GLY A 426 6.74 -4.04 -23.58
N ARG A 427 5.52 -4.02 -24.14
CA ARG A 427 4.27 -4.42 -23.46
C ARG A 427 3.97 -3.63 -22.18
N ALA A 428 4.19 -2.33 -22.27
CA ALA A 428 3.80 -1.42 -21.22
C ALA A 428 2.27 -1.38 -21.06
N SER A 429 1.77 -1.71 -19.87
CA SER A 429 0.33 -1.84 -19.66
C SER A 429 -0.15 -1.38 -18.26
N VAL A 430 -1.47 -1.19 -18.16
CA VAL A 430 -2.20 -0.89 -16.92
C VAL A 430 -3.32 -1.93 -16.76
N LEU A 431 -3.32 -2.64 -15.64
CA LEU A 431 -4.35 -3.61 -15.28
C LEU A 431 -5.68 -2.89 -15.03
N VAL A 432 -6.76 -3.46 -15.58
CA VAL A 432 -8.12 -2.96 -15.38
C VAL A 432 -8.77 -3.72 -14.23
N GLY A 433 -8.15 -3.63 -13.03
CA GLY A 433 -8.48 -4.50 -11.90
C GLY A 433 -9.89 -4.32 -11.34
N TRP A 434 -10.52 -3.16 -11.52
CA TRP A 434 -11.89 -2.93 -11.07
C TRP A 434 -12.92 -3.75 -11.86
N GLU A 435 -12.60 -4.11 -13.11
CA GLU A 435 -13.41 -5.01 -13.96
C GLU A 435 -12.98 -6.49 -13.84
N CYS A 436 -11.80 -6.76 -13.27
CA CYS A 436 -11.21 -8.10 -13.23
C CYS A 436 -11.30 -8.76 -11.84
N PRO A 437 -11.26 -10.11 -11.74
CA PRO A 437 -11.35 -11.06 -12.83
C PRO A 437 -12.74 -11.04 -13.51
N LEU A 438 -12.84 -11.22 -14.82
CA LEU A 438 -14.13 -11.32 -15.51
C LEU A 438 -15.02 -12.41 -14.88
N THR A 439 -16.32 -12.16 -14.71
CA THR A 439 -17.26 -13.17 -14.16
C THR A 439 -17.53 -14.33 -15.12
N ASN A 440 -17.47 -14.07 -16.42
CA ASN A 440 -17.60 -15.06 -17.48
C ASN A 440 -16.38 -14.94 -18.43
N PRO A 441 -15.28 -15.67 -18.17
CA PRO A 441 -14.07 -15.58 -18.98
C PRO A 441 -14.19 -16.31 -20.34
N ASP A 442 -15.22 -17.13 -20.54
CA ASP A 442 -15.39 -17.89 -21.79
C ASP A 442 -16.11 -17.09 -22.87
N SER A 443 -16.96 -16.12 -22.46
CA SER A 443 -17.71 -15.28 -23.37
C SER A 443 -18.00 -13.92 -22.75
N TYR A 444 -17.49 -12.86 -23.37
CA TYR A 444 -17.60 -11.50 -22.87
C TYR A 444 -17.45 -10.44 -23.95
N THR A 445 -17.91 -9.22 -23.64
CA THR A 445 -17.65 -8.03 -24.43
C THR A 445 -16.92 -7.00 -23.59
N ILE A 446 -15.87 -6.39 -24.14
CA ILE A 446 -15.21 -5.21 -23.55
C ILE A 446 -15.42 -4.04 -24.49
N THR A 447 -15.90 -2.93 -23.96
CA THR A 447 -16.04 -1.66 -24.70
C THR A 447 -15.13 -0.61 -24.09
N TRP A 448 -14.60 0.28 -24.92
CA TRP A 448 -13.82 1.43 -24.47
C TRP A 448 -13.75 2.54 -25.51
N ASP A 449 -13.43 3.74 -25.04
CA ASP A 449 -12.99 4.83 -25.90
C ASP A 449 -11.48 5.02 -25.79
N MET A 450 -10.82 5.26 -26.92
CA MET A 450 -9.44 5.75 -26.89
C MET A 450 -9.16 6.87 -27.88
N LYS A 451 -8.25 7.74 -27.47
CA LYS A 451 -7.80 8.93 -28.19
C LYS A 451 -6.28 8.98 -28.19
N TRP A 452 -5.72 9.34 -29.35
CA TRP A 452 -4.32 9.71 -29.48
C TRP A 452 -4.21 11.20 -29.17
N ASN A 453 -3.56 11.58 -28.06
CA ASN A 453 -3.35 12.99 -27.71
C ASN A 453 -2.26 13.61 -28.57
N THR A 454 -1.20 12.84 -28.85
CA THR A 454 -0.18 13.17 -29.83
C THR A 454 0.03 11.98 -30.75
N LEU A 455 0.52 12.23 -31.96
CA LEU A 455 0.94 11.19 -32.89
C LEU A 455 2.44 10.92 -32.72
N ALA A 456 2.85 9.70 -33.01
CA ALA A 456 4.25 9.34 -33.03
C ALA A 456 4.91 9.84 -34.33
N GLU A 457 6.14 10.34 -34.22
CA GLU A 457 6.83 11.06 -35.31
C GLU A 457 7.38 10.12 -36.39
N ASP A 458 7.94 8.97 -36.00
CA ASP A 458 8.81 8.19 -36.89
C ASP A 458 8.07 7.09 -37.68
N SER A 459 7.05 6.46 -37.09
CA SER A 459 6.38 5.34 -37.76
C SER A 459 4.94 5.13 -37.31
N SER A 460 3.99 5.50 -38.17
CA SER A 460 2.58 5.20 -37.97
C SER A 460 2.28 3.70 -37.90
N ALA A 461 3.17 2.87 -38.45
CA ALA A 461 3.06 1.41 -38.44
C ALA A 461 3.61 0.76 -37.16
N ARG A 462 4.36 1.46 -36.29
CA ARG A 462 4.93 0.84 -35.08
C ARG A 462 4.13 1.16 -33.82
N ALA A 463 3.66 2.39 -33.69
CA ALA A 463 2.90 2.83 -32.52
C ALA A 463 1.55 2.10 -32.46
N LYS A 464 1.23 1.53 -31.28
CA LYS A 464 -0.04 0.82 -31.05
C LYS A 464 -0.69 1.21 -29.72
N MET A 465 -2.01 1.24 -29.73
CA MET A 465 -2.85 1.28 -28.54
C MET A 465 -3.93 0.20 -28.62
N GLY A 466 -4.38 -0.28 -27.47
CA GLY A 466 -5.49 -1.23 -27.40
C GLY A 466 -5.49 -1.98 -26.08
N LEU A 467 -5.82 -3.27 -26.15
CA LEU A 467 -5.92 -4.15 -24.99
C LEU A 467 -5.03 -5.38 -25.14
N LEU A 468 -4.43 -5.80 -24.02
CA LEU A 468 -4.00 -7.17 -23.80
C LEU A 468 -5.11 -7.90 -23.06
N PHE A 469 -5.47 -9.10 -23.48
CA PHE A 469 -6.59 -9.84 -22.87
C PHE A 469 -6.36 -11.35 -22.90
N GLY A 470 -7.22 -12.08 -22.19
CA GLY A 470 -7.19 -13.53 -22.15
C GLY A 470 -6.14 -14.11 -21.21
N ALA A 471 -5.71 -13.34 -20.21
CA ALA A 471 -4.71 -13.80 -19.25
C ALA A 471 -5.31 -14.59 -18.11
N GLU A 472 -4.64 -15.68 -17.74
CA GLU A 472 -5.06 -16.54 -16.63
C GLU A 472 -4.88 -15.88 -15.26
N THR A 473 -3.87 -15.02 -15.14
CA THR A 473 -3.52 -14.33 -13.90
C THR A 473 -3.41 -12.84 -14.14
N ASP A 474 -3.47 -12.06 -13.06
CA ASP A 474 -3.21 -10.64 -13.11
C ASP A 474 -1.72 -10.30 -13.08
N ALA A 475 -0.80 -11.22 -13.39
CA ALA A 475 0.63 -10.94 -13.45
C ALA A 475 0.98 -9.88 -14.51
N GLY A 476 2.10 -9.16 -14.33
CA GLY A 476 2.47 -8.09 -15.26
C GLY A 476 2.84 -8.66 -16.64
N PRO A 477 2.44 -8.06 -17.76
CA PRO A 477 2.86 -8.51 -19.09
C PRO A 477 4.17 -7.86 -19.57
N TYR A 478 4.81 -7.02 -18.75
CA TYR A 478 6.02 -6.28 -19.12
C TYR A 478 7.10 -7.20 -19.70
N ALA A 479 7.67 -6.81 -20.84
CA ALA A 479 8.74 -7.55 -21.49
C ALA A 479 10.11 -7.16 -20.92
N TRP A 480 10.33 -7.42 -19.62
CA TRP A 480 11.59 -7.11 -18.95
C TRP A 480 12.78 -7.77 -19.67
N PRO A 481 13.78 -6.99 -20.13
CA PRO A 481 14.96 -7.52 -20.78
C PRO A 481 15.93 -8.13 -19.76
N ASP A 482 16.75 -9.06 -20.24
CA ASP A 482 17.93 -9.56 -19.51
C ASP A 482 19.11 -8.59 -19.70
N ASP A 483 18.90 -7.32 -19.35
CA ASP A 483 19.90 -6.25 -19.38
C ASP A 483 19.89 -5.54 -18.02
N PRO A 484 20.97 -5.61 -17.22
CA PRO A 484 21.02 -5.01 -15.89
C PRO A 484 20.97 -3.48 -15.90
N GLU A 485 21.27 -2.81 -17.02
CA GLU A 485 21.13 -1.34 -17.09
C GLU A 485 19.65 -0.90 -17.17
N VAL A 486 18.81 -1.69 -17.83
CA VAL A 486 17.38 -1.39 -18.04
C VAL A 486 16.48 -2.13 -17.05
N ASN A 487 16.92 -3.30 -16.57
CA ASN A 487 16.25 -4.14 -15.58
C ASN A 487 17.18 -4.43 -14.39
N PRO A 488 17.58 -3.40 -13.62
CA PRO A 488 18.53 -3.57 -12.51
C PRO A 488 18.01 -4.48 -11.40
N SER A 489 16.69 -4.60 -11.25
CA SER A 489 16.07 -5.53 -10.29
C SER A 489 15.94 -6.97 -10.80
N GLY A 490 16.36 -7.26 -12.04
CA GLY A 490 16.31 -8.62 -12.59
C GLY A 490 14.89 -9.21 -12.64
N PHE A 491 13.86 -8.38 -12.85
CA PHE A 491 12.49 -8.88 -12.96
C PHE A 491 12.39 -9.88 -14.12
N PRO A 492 11.71 -11.03 -13.92
CA PRO A 492 11.49 -11.97 -15.00
C PRO A 492 10.61 -11.33 -16.08
N THR A 493 10.75 -11.80 -17.31
CA THR A 493 9.80 -11.46 -18.36
C THR A 493 8.39 -11.82 -17.89
N GLY A 494 7.49 -10.83 -17.97
CA GLY A 494 6.10 -10.98 -17.59
C GLY A 494 5.35 -11.98 -18.46
N GLN A 495 4.09 -12.22 -18.13
CA GLN A 495 3.27 -13.18 -18.88
C GLN A 495 3.22 -12.84 -20.36
N VAL A 496 3.39 -13.86 -21.19
CA VAL A 496 3.40 -13.69 -22.64
C VAL A 496 2.23 -14.39 -23.31
N THR A 497 1.60 -15.40 -22.70
CA THR A 497 0.45 -16.12 -23.25
C THR A 497 -0.82 -15.28 -23.17
N LEU A 498 -0.91 -14.30 -24.08
CA LEU A 498 -1.94 -13.28 -24.12
C LEU A 498 -2.44 -13.11 -25.55
N TYR A 499 -3.63 -12.56 -25.67
CA TYR A 499 -4.09 -11.92 -26.90
C TYR A 499 -3.85 -10.43 -26.85
N ARG A 500 -3.85 -9.83 -28.04
CA ARG A 500 -3.73 -8.40 -28.26
C ARG A 500 -4.78 -7.96 -29.27
N ALA A 501 -5.65 -7.04 -28.86
CA ALA A 501 -6.49 -6.26 -29.76
C ALA A 501 -5.83 -4.89 -29.89
N PHE A 502 -5.43 -4.51 -31.10
CA PHE A 502 -4.62 -3.31 -31.30
C PHE A 502 -5.13 -2.46 -32.46
N GLN A 503 -4.86 -1.16 -32.32
CA GLN A 503 -4.94 -0.18 -33.38
C GLN A 503 -3.58 0.50 -33.56
N ARG A 504 -3.09 0.54 -34.79
CA ARG A 504 -1.92 1.34 -35.17
C ARG A 504 -2.32 2.76 -35.54
N GLN A 505 -1.37 3.69 -35.44
CA GLN A 505 -1.55 5.06 -35.90
C GLN A 505 -1.87 5.14 -37.42
N SER A 506 -1.43 4.17 -38.22
CA SER A 506 -1.82 4.07 -39.64
C SER A 506 -3.33 3.87 -39.86
N GLY A 507 -4.07 3.46 -38.83
CA GLY A 507 -5.47 3.05 -38.91
C GLY A 507 -5.65 1.54 -39.08
N GLU A 508 -4.59 0.75 -39.18
CA GLU A 508 -4.71 -0.70 -39.12
C GLU A 508 -5.25 -1.13 -37.75
N ILE A 509 -6.32 -1.94 -37.76
CA ILE A 509 -6.81 -2.65 -36.59
C ILE A 509 -6.47 -4.14 -36.72
N GLY A 510 -6.25 -4.81 -35.61
CA GLY A 510 -5.91 -6.23 -35.66
C GLY A 510 -6.03 -6.97 -34.34
N LEU A 511 -6.00 -8.29 -34.50
CA LEU A 511 -5.96 -9.30 -33.45
C LEU A 511 -4.66 -10.08 -33.59
N ALA A 512 -3.98 -10.29 -32.48
CA ALA A 512 -2.75 -11.06 -32.41
C ALA A 512 -2.69 -11.85 -31.11
N LYS A 513 -1.82 -12.85 -31.04
CA LYS A 513 -1.56 -13.61 -29.82
C LYS A 513 -0.10 -14.03 -29.72
N TRP A 514 0.31 -14.38 -28.52
CA TRP A 514 1.51 -15.19 -28.32
C TRP A 514 1.06 -16.60 -27.94
N PRO A 515 1.26 -17.60 -28.82
CA PRO A 515 0.64 -18.91 -28.64
C PRO A 515 1.21 -19.68 -27.44
N ALA A 516 2.45 -19.39 -27.04
CA ALA A 516 3.14 -20.07 -25.95
C ALA A 516 4.23 -19.17 -25.32
N PRO A 517 4.71 -19.50 -24.10
CA PRO A 517 5.90 -18.89 -23.52
C PRO A 517 7.10 -18.93 -24.48
N GLY A 518 7.76 -17.78 -24.67
CA GLY A 518 8.91 -17.64 -25.58
C GLY A 518 8.59 -17.61 -27.08
N ALA A 519 7.33 -17.81 -27.49
CA ALA A 519 6.94 -17.70 -28.89
C ALA A 519 6.91 -16.25 -29.38
N SER A 520 7.13 -16.05 -30.68
CA SER A 520 6.89 -14.77 -31.33
C SER A 520 5.38 -14.47 -31.42
N ILE A 521 5.03 -13.19 -31.50
CA ILE A 521 3.64 -12.78 -31.72
C ILE A 521 3.14 -13.24 -33.09
N GLU A 522 1.97 -13.87 -33.10
CA GLU A 522 1.22 -14.30 -34.29
C GLU A 522 0.10 -13.29 -34.55
N TYR A 523 0.03 -12.74 -35.76
CA TYR A 523 -1.07 -11.86 -36.17
C TYR A 523 -2.18 -12.71 -36.78
N LEU A 524 -3.32 -12.76 -36.11
CA LEU A 524 -4.45 -13.63 -36.44
C LEU A 524 -5.32 -13.03 -37.54
N ALA A 525 -5.66 -11.74 -37.39
CA ALA A 525 -6.47 -11.00 -38.36
C ALA A 525 -6.11 -9.52 -38.32
N THR A 526 -6.17 -8.85 -39.48
CA THR A 526 -5.96 -7.40 -39.60
C THR A 526 -6.92 -6.82 -40.63
N ALA A 527 -7.28 -5.54 -40.47
CA ALA A 527 -8.01 -4.77 -41.46
C ALA A 527 -7.52 -3.33 -41.48
N SER A 528 -7.61 -2.71 -42.66
CA SER A 528 -7.35 -1.28 -42.81
C SER A 528 -8.59 -0.48 -42.43
N SER A 529 -8.42 0.53 -41.57
CA SER A 529 -9.39 1.60 -41.34
C SER A 529 -8.69 2.95 -41.53
N PRO A 530 -9.43 4.08 -41.62
CA PRO A 530 -8.82 5.41 -41.77
C PRO A 530 -7.78 5.70 -40.68
N SER A 531 -6.68 6.37 -41.05
CA SER A 531 -5.62 6.72 -40.12
C SER A 531 -6.13 7.56 -38.94
N VAL A 532 -5.46 7.47 -37.79
CA VAL A 532 -5.85 8.28 -36.64
C VAL A 532 -5.47 9.74 -36.84
N ALA A 533 -6.38 10.61 -36.41
CA ALA A 533 -6.05 12.01 -36.13
C ALA A 533 -5.87 12.16 -34.62
N ALA A 534 -4.89 12.98 -34.21
CA ALA A 534 -4.76 13.35 -32.81
C ALA A 534 -5.96 14.20 -32.36
N GLY A 535 -6.33 14.09 -31.09
CA GLY A 535 -7.40 14.89 -30.50
C GLY A 535 -8.81 14.31 -30.64
N PHE A 536 -8.98 13.20 -31.35
CA PHE A 536 -10.29 12.57 -31.58
C PHE A 536 -10.44 11.24 -30.85
N TYR A 537 -11.57 11.07 -30.17
CA TYR A 537 -11.99 9.79 -29.63
C TYR A 537 -12.56 8.91 -30.74
N ASN A 538 -12.25 7.61 -30.67
CA ASN A 538 -13.00 6.58 -31.36
C ASN A 538 -13.47 5.58 -30.28
N SER A 539 -14.54 4.86 -30.58
CA SER A 539 -15.06 3.82 -29.70
C SER A 539 -14.66 2.45 -30.24
N TYR A 540 -14.44 1.51 -29.33
CA TYR A 540 -13.91 0.20 -29.63
C TYR A 540 -14.70 -0.85 -28.87
N GLU A 541 -14.84 -2.01 -29.51
CA GLU A 541 -15.53 -3.16 -28.95
C GLU A 541 -14.70 -4.42 -29.24
N LEU A 542 -14.49 -5.23 -28.21
CA LEU A 542 -13.89 -6.55 -28.29
C LEU A 542 -14.93 -7.56 -27.82
N VAL A 543 -15.43 -8.38 -28.74
CA VAL A 543 -16.33 -9.50 -28.45
C VAL A 543 -15.51 -10.79 -28.47
N VAL A 544 -15.53 -11.47 -27.33
CA VAL A 544 -14.90 -12.76 -27.10
C VAL A 544 -16.01 -13.80 -26.97
N ALA A 545 -16.06 -14.74 -27.90
CA ALA A 545 -16.89 -15.95 -27.83
C ALA A 545 -15.98 -17.19 -27.73
N PRO A 546 -16.48 -18.39 -27.38
CA PRO A 546 -15.64 -19.56 -27.14
C PRO A 546 -14.67 -19.94 -28.27
N ASP A 547 -15.09 -19.75 -29.53
CA ASP A 547 -14.33 -20.13 -30.73
C ASP A 547 -14.04 -18.95 -31.67
N GLN A 548 -14.46 -17.72 -31.30
CA GLN A 548 -14.34 -16.55 -32.15
C GLN A 548 -13.94 -15.29 -31.36
N ILE A 549 -13.12 -14.44 -31.98
CA ILE A 549 -12.80 -13.11 -31.47
C ILE A 549 -13.15 -12.09 -32.54
N THR A 550 -13.90 -11.07 -32.16
CA THR A 550 -14.20 -9.92 -33.04
C THR A 550 -13.73 -8.65 -32.37
N PHE A 551 -12.94 -7.85 -33.09
CA PHE A 551 -12.52 -6.52 -32.67
C PHE A 551 -13.03 -5.48 -33.65
N THR A 552 -13.79 -4.51 -33.13
CA THR A 552 -14.45 -3.47 -33.89
C THR A 552 -13.95 -2.09 -33.46
N ARG A 553 -13.67 -1.23 -34.44
CA ARG A 553 -13.46 0.21 -34.26
C ARG A 553 -14.65 0.95 -34.87
N THR A 554 -15.25 1.85 -34.10
CA THR A 554 -16.31 2.76 -34.52
C THR A 554 -15.76 4.19 -34.56
N LEU A 555 -15.83 4.82 -35.73
CA LEU A 555 -15.44 6.23 -35.90
C LEU A 555 -16.50 7.18 -35.31
N THR A 556 -16.16 8.46 -35.19
CA THR A 556 -17.08 9.50 -34.71
C THR A 556 -18.35 9.67 -35.55
N ASP A 557 -18.31 9.30 -36.83
CA ASP A 557 -19.47 9.34 -37.73
C ASP A 557 -20.32 8.05 -37.67
N GLY A 558 -19.95 7.09 -36.81
CA GLY A 558 -20.62 5.81 -36.65
C GLY A 558 -20.14 4.72 -37.61
N THR A 559 -19.20 5.00 -38.52
CA THR A 559 -18.65 3.99 -39.43
C THR A 559 -17.86 2.93 -38.65
N GLN A 560 -18.16 1.66 -38.92
CA GLN A 560 -17.54 0.52 -38.24
C GLN A 560 -16.54 -0.21 -39.14
N TYR A 561 -15.42 -0.62 -38.53
CA TYR A 561 -14.42 -1.49 -39.13
C TYR A 561 -14.16 -2.64 -38.16
N SER A 562 -14.28 -3.87 -38.63
CA SER A 562 -14.14 -5.05 -37.76
C SER A 562 -13.15 -6.06 -38.34
N VAL A 563 -12.48 -6.77 -37.46
CA VAL A 563 -11.69 -7.97 -37.76
C VAL A 563 -12.21 -9.12 -36.91
N THR A 564 -12.28 -10.30 -37.52
CA THR A 564 -12.73 -11.51 -36.83
C THR A 564 -11.75 -12.64 -37.10
N THR A 565 -11.46 -13.43 -36.06
CA THR A 565 -10.64 -14.65 -36.18
C THR A 565 -11.31 -15.81 -35.44
N GLY A 566 -11.13 -17.02 -35.95
CA GLY A 566 -11.48 -18.25 -35.24
C GLY A 566 -10.30 -18.71 -34.39
N ASP A 567 -10.49 -18.75 -33.07
CA ASP A 567 -9.47 -19.23 -32.12
C ASP A 567 -10.16 -19.72 -30.84
N SER A 568 -9.79 -20.90 -30.36
CA SER A 568 -10.37 -21.53 -29.17
C SER A 568 -9.39 -21.63 -27.99
N GLN A 569 -8.19 -21.03 -28.11
CA GLN A 569 -7.24 -21.02 -27.01
C GLN A 569 -7.77 -20.17 -25.84
N TYR A 570 -7.66 -20.72 -24.62
CA TYR A 570 -8.22 -20.21 -23.36
C TYR A 570 -8.00 -18.70 -23.16
N ARG A 571 -9.00 -18.03 -22.56
CA ARG A 571 -9.18 -16.57 -22.60
C ARG A 571 -9.31 -15.93 -21.22
N GLY A 572 -8.43 -16.33 -20.30
CA GLY A 572 -8.48 -16.06 -18.87
C GLY A 572 -8.97 -14.65 -18.42
N PRO A 573 -9.36 -14.53 -17.15
CA PRO A 573 -10.27 -13.49 -16.69
C PRO A 573 -9.64 -12.10 -16.49
N TYR A 574 -8.44 -11.84 -17.01
CA TYR A 574 -7.77 -10.55 -16.82
C TYR A 574 -7.45 -9.87 -18.15
N PHE A 575 -7.49 -8.54 -18.13
CA PHE A 575 -7.12 -7.71 -19.27
C PHE A 575 -6.44 -6.40 -18.83
N TRP A 576 -5.65 -5.83 -19.75
CA TRP A 576 -4.88 -4.61 -19.55
C TRP A 576 -5.08 -3.65 -20.70
N ILE A 577 -5.00 -2.37 -20.37
CA ILE A 577 -4.80 -1.31 -21.34
C ILE A 577 -3.33 -1.33 -21.75
N GLU A 578 -3.06 -1.35 -23.04
CA GLU A 578 -1.71 -1.35 -23.57
C GLU A 578 -1.44 -0.11 -24.42
N LYS A 579 -0.21 0.41 -24.26
CA LYS A 579 0.39 1.34 -25.19
C LYS A 579 1.81 0.91 -25.51
N GLU A 580 2.07 0.61 -26.77
CA GLU A 580 3.37 0.14 -27.26
C GLU A 580 4.03 1.24 -28.10
N GLU A 581 5.07 1.86 -27.54
CA GLU A 581 5.91 2.84 -28.24
C GLU A 581 7.14 2.18 -28.86
N THR A 582 7.63 1.10 -28.26
CA THR A 582 8.82 0.37 -28.73
C THR A 582 8.97 -1.00 -28.07
N PHE A 583 10.04 -1.70 -28.45
CA PHE A 583 10.62 -2.83 -27.73
C PHE A 583 12.07 -2.48 -27.42
N TYR A 584 12.60 -3.07 -26.35
CA TYR A 584 14.00 -2.97 -25.99
C TYR A 584 14.92 -3.24 -27.21
N GLY A 585 15.96 -2.43 -27.37
CA GLY A 585 16.87 -2.47 -28.51
C GLY A 585 16.36 -1.79 -29.80
N ARG A 586 15.24 -1.07 -29.75
CA ARG A 586 14.70 -0.31 -30.91
C ARG A 586 14.43 1.15 -30.55
N PRO A 587 14.58 2.11 -31.49
CA PRO A 587 14.27 3.52 -31.25
C PRO A 587 12.82 3.71 -30.81
N ALA A 588 12.60 4.50 -29.74
CA ALA A 588 11.29 4.75 -29.18
C ALA A 588 10.43 5.64 -30.09
N ASN A 589 9.22 5.19 -30.44
CA ASN A 589 8.29 5.95 -31.24
C ASN A 589 7.23 6.56 -30.31
N ARG A 590 7.60 7.63 -29.62
CA ARG A 590 6.88 8.15 -28.44
C ARG A 590 5.60 8.88 -28.81
N PHE A 591 4.53 8.69 -28.02
CA PHE A 591 3.26 9.40 -28.19
C PHE A 591 2.43 9.39 -26.91
N ALA A 592 1.51 10.33 -26.75
CA ALA A 592 0.58 10.35 -25.64
C ALA A 592 -0.77 9.73 -26.06
N GLY A 593 -1.22 8.73 -25.31
CA GLY A 593 -2.50 8.06 -25.51
C GLY A 593 -3.46 8.33 -24.35
N LYS A 594 -4.76 8.12 -24.58
CA LYS A 594 -5.79 8.30 -23.56
C LYS A 594 -6.92 7.27 -23.70
N PHE A 595 -7.41 6.75 -22.58
CA PHE A 595 -8.49 5.76 -22.49
C PHE A 595 -9.58 6.24 -21.53
N ARG A 596 -10.85 5.88 -21.78
CA ARG A 596 -11.98 6.10 -20.86
C ARG A 596 -13.13 5.13 -21.14
N ASN A 597 -14.15 5.12 -20.29
CA ASN A 597 -15.40 4.38 -20.50
C ASN A 597 -15.11 2.89 -20.74
N ILE A 598 -14.17 2.33 -19.98
CA ILE A 598 -13.80 0.92 -20.13
C ILE A 598 -14.79 0.10 -19.33
N THR A 599 -15.51 -0.78 -20.00
CA THR A 599 -16.55 -1.59 -19.35
C THR A 599 -16.50 -3.01 -19.87
N TYR A 600 -16.61 -3.95 -18.95
CA TYR A 600 -16.87 -5.35 -19.24
C TYR A 600 -18.38 -5.65 -19.16
N LEU A 601 -18.86 -6.40 -20.14
CA LEU A 601 -20.22 -6.91 -20.20
C LEU A 601 -20.17 -8.44 -20.33
N PRO A 602 -20.71 -9.21 -19.37
CA PRO A 602 -20.86 -10.65 -19.54
C PRO A 602 -21.81 -10.91 -20.72
N SER A 603 -21.47 -11.90 -21.55
CA SER A 603 -22.43 -12.39 -22.55
C SER A 603 -23.63 -13.00 -21.83
N ASN A 604 -24.84 -12.66 -22.28
CA ASN A 604 -26.11 -13.21 -21.77
C ASN A 604 -26.25 -14.71 -22.01
#